data_AF-A0A2H1FWM3-F1
#
_entry.id   AF-A0A2H1FWM3-F1
#
_cell.length_a   1.000
_cell.length_b   1.000
_cell.length_c   1.000
_cell.angle_alpha   90.00
_cell.angle_beta   90.00
_cell.angle_gamma   90.00
#
_symmetry.space_group_name_H-M   'P 1'
#
loop_
_entity.id
_entity.type
_entity.pdbx_description
1 polymer ?
#
loop_
_entity_poly.entity_id
_entity_poly.type
_entity_poly.pdbx_seq_one_letter_code
_entity_poly.pdbx_strand_id
1 'polypeptide(L)'
;MSDYQNFTCNVSYSAPANSDNTPSAQRLTVAELWQGIKRGARNPNDFGDFVRHVKILEEHGSCLTREMSIGDGAVHLKDGDSIVQEVTVVPPLYVQSITRGTGAKTIMMAGHSADEGDVGDGSHNPYLTLIYELKMGEHGPAPDSVEALTIEKHYKELAVNMVRGSIAKIRAWKMDGKLEQWRRQDLELEASRL
;
A
#
# COMPACT_ATOMS: atom_id res chain seq x y z
N MET A 1 11.42 -12.98 30.96
CA MET A 1 10.26 -13.58 30.28
C MET A 1 10.77 -13.99 28.92
N SER A 2 10.67 -15.29 28.60
CA SER A 2 11.28 -15.89 27.43
C SER A 2 10.67 -15.36 26.13
N ASP A 3 11.53 -14.94 25.20
CA ASP A 3 11.22 -14.56 23.81
C ASP A 3 10.69 -15.75 22.98
N TYR A 4 9.60 -16.38 23.41
CA TYR A 4 8.94 -17.39 22.59
C TYR A 4 8.26 -16.71 21.39
N GLN A 5 9.02 -16.67 20.29
CA GLN A 5 8.59 -16.90 18.90
C GLN A 5 7.30 -16.19 18.45
N ASN A 6 7.31 -14.86 18.44
CA ASN A 6 6.35 -14.12 17.61
C ASN A 6 6.75 -14.29 16.14
N PHE A 7 6.04 -15.14 15.39
CA PHE A 7 6.25 -15.27 13.94
C PHE A 7 6.13 -13.90 13.28
N THR A 8 7.23 -13.47 12.64
CA THR A 8 7.34 -12.19 11.95
C THR A 8 7.88 -12.43 10.55
N CYS A 9 7.20 -11.89 9.55
CA CYS A 9 7.62 -11.98 8.15
C CYS A 9 7.60 -10.61 7.50
N ASN A 10 8.74 -10.19 6.96
CA ASN A 10 8.85 -8.94 6.23
C ASN A 10 9.03 -9.23 4.74
N VAL A 11 8.21 -8.61 3.92
CA VAL A 11 8.31 -8.72 2.46
C VAL A 11 8.33 -7.32 1.85
N SER A 12 9.10 -7.17 0.79
CA SER A 12 9.11 -5.97 -0.02
C SER A 12 9.09 -6.34 -1.49
N TYR A 13 8.31 -5.62 -2.28
CA TYR A 13 8.33 -5.75 -3.73
C TYR A 13 8.26 -4.38 -4.38
N SER A 14 9.04 -4.21 -5.44
CA SER A 14 9.09 -3.00 -6.25
C SER A 14 8.82 -3.38 -7.70
N ALA A 15 8.06 -2.56 -8.41
CA ALA A 15 7.87 -2.71 -9.84
C ALA A 15 7.83 -1.34 -10.55
N PRO A 16 8.33 -1.26 -11.78
CA PRO A 16 8.15 -0.07 -12.58
C PRO A 16 6.67 0.10 -12.91
N ALA A 17 6.17 1.31 -12.78
CA ALA A 17 4.82 1.66 -13.16
C ALA A 17 4.62 1.64 -14.67
N ASN A 18 5.69 1.84 -15.44
CA ASN A 18 5.67 1.80 -16.90
C ASN A 18 6.68 0.78 -17.42
N SER A 19 6.31 0.08 -18.48
CA SER A 19 7.22 -0.74 -19.30
C SER A 19 7.35 -0.14 -20.71
N ASP A 20 8.27 -0.67 -21.50
CA ASP A 20 8.43 -0.27 -22.92
C ASP A 20 7.15 -0.50 -23.74
N ASN A 21 6.37 -1.51 -23.34
CA ASN A 21 5.10 -1.86 -23.98
C ASN A 21 3.90 -1.06 -23.44
N THR A 22 4.11 -0.14 -22.47
CA THR A 22 3.01 0.68 -21.94
C THR A 22 2.66 1.80 -22.92
N PRO A 23 1.43 1.85 -23.47
CA PRO A 23 1.02 2.90 -24.39
C PRO A 23 1.21 4.30 -23.79
N SER A 24 1.66 5.28 -24.58
CA SER A 24 2.00 6.63 -24.08
C SER A 24 0.87 7.28 -23.27
N ALA A 25 -0.39 7.14 -23.70
CA ALA A 25 -1.56 7.68 -22.99
C ALA A 25 -1.78 7.04 -21.59
N GLN A 26 -1.29 5.82 -21.40
CA GLN A 26 -1.41 5.03 -20.18
C GLN A 26 -0.17 5.11 -19.28
N ARG A 27 0.91 5.75 -19.74
CA ARG A 27 2.13 5.92 -18.93
C ARG A 27 1.81 6.81 -17.74
N LEU A 28 2.14 6.36 -16.55
CA LEU A 28 2.01 7.13 -15.32
C LEU A 28 3.23 8.03 -15.13
N THR A 29 3.01 9.24 -14.64
CA THR A 29 4.05 10.07 -13.99
C THR A 29 4.13 9.72 -12.50
N VAL A 30 5.20 10.15 -11.81
CA VAL A 30 5.28 9.99 -10.34
C VAL A 30 4.16 10.74 -9.62
N ALA A 31 3.76 11.93 -10.10
CA ALA A 31 2.65 12.68 -9.52
C ALA A 31 1.32 11.91 -9.62
N GLU A 32 1.05 11.29 -10.78
CA GLU A 32 -0.15 10.47 -10.98
C GLU A 32 -0.10 9.18 -10.14
N LEU A 33 1.07 8.52 -10.08
CA LEU A 33 1.27 7.35 -9.23
C LEU A 33 1.02 7.70 -7.76
N TRP A 34 1.61 8.81 -7.29
CA TRP A 34 1.42 9.32 -5.94
C TRP A 34 -0.05 9.65 -5.63
N GLN A 35 -0.75 10.32 -6.54
CA GLN A 35 -2.17 10.63 -6.35
C GLN A 35 -2.99 9.35 -6.18
N GLY A 36 -2.64 8.30 -6.92
CA GLY A 36 -3.20 6.97 -6.75
C GLY A 36 -2.89 6.35 -5.38
N ILE A 37 -1.63 6.35 -4.94
CA ILE A 37 -1.23 5.81 -3.61
C ILE A 37 -1.93 6.57 -2.47
N LYS A 38 -1.97 7.91 -2.54
CA LYS A 38 -2.60 8.78 -1.54
C LYS A 38 -4.07 8.40 -1.31
N ARG A 39 -4.80 7.98 -2.35
CA ARG A 39 -6.18 7.47 -2.23
C ARG A 39 -6.29 6.29 -1.27
N GLY A 40 -5.30 5.39 -1.30
CA GLY A 40 -5.22 4.20 -0.46
C GLY A 40 -5.06 4.49 1.03
N ALA A 41 -4.64 5.69 1.42
CA ALA A 41 -4.61 6.11 2.83
C ALA A 41 -6.02 6.18 3.45
N ARG A 42 -7.00 6.67 2.69
CA ARG A 42 -8.40 6.77 3.14
C ARG A 42 -9.29 5.64 2.63
N ASN A 43 -8.91 5.00 1.52
CA ASN A 43 -9.77 4.04 0.80
C ASN A 43 -8.98 2.80 0.40
N PRO A 44 -8.43 2.05 1.37
CA PRO A 44 -7.66 0.84 1.10
C PRO A 44 -8.49 -0.28 0.45
N ASN A 45 -9.82 -0.26 0.60
CA ASN A 45 -10.76 -1.11 -0.14
C ASN A 45 -10.74 -0.85 -1.65
N ASP A 46 -10.25 0.31 -2.10
CA ASP A 46 -9.99 0.55 -3.51
C ASP A 46 -8.79 -0.26 -4.02
N PHE A 47 -8.02 -0.94 -3.17
CA PHE A 47 -6.85 -1.74 -3.59
C PHE A 47 -6.92 -3.20 -3.15
N GLY A 48 -7.35 -3.46 -1.91
CA GLY A 48 -7.50 -4.80 -1.38
C GLY A 48 -8.97 -5.21 -1.38
N ASP A 49 -9.34 -6.18 -2.21
CA ASP A 49 -10.72 -6.70 -2.28
C ASP A 49 -11.14 -7.38 -0.95
N PHE A 50 -10.16 -7.80 -0.14
CA PHE A 50 -10.38 -8.32 1.21
C PHE A 50 -10.71 -7.22 2.24
N VAL A 51 -10.67 -5.93 1.90
CA VAL A 51 -11.09 -4.86 2.80
C VAL A 51 -12.54 -4.48 2.46
N ARG A 52 -13.47 -4.79 3.35
CA ARG A 52 -14.91 -4.61 3.08
C ARG A 52 -15.41 -3.21 3.42
N HIS A 53 -15.08 -2.73 4.61
CA HIS A 53 -15.48 -1.42 5.09
C HIS A 53 -14.30 -0.68 5.68
N VAL A 54 -14.31 0.64 5.52
CA VAL A 54 -13.31 1.54 6.08
C VAL A 54 -14.04 2.68 6.77
N LYS A 55 -13.67 2.94 8.02
CA LYS A 55 -14.17 4.07 8.81
C LYS A 55 -12.99 4.89 9.29
N ILE A 56 -12.96 6.17 8.91
CA ILE A 56 -11.99 7.12 9.46
C ILE A 56 -12.48 7.48 10.87
N LEU A 57 -11.64 7.25 11.88
CA LEU A 57 -11.93 7.54 13.27
C LEU A 57 -11.49 8.96 13.63
N GLU A 58 -10.28 9.33 13.20
CA GLU A 58 -9.64 10.61 13.49
C GLU A 58 -8.79 11.03 12.29
N GLU A 59 -8.66 12.33 12.05
CA GLU A 59 -7.83 12.86 10.96
C GLU A 59 -7.30 14.26 11.29
N HIS A 60 -5.97 14.40 11.26
CA HIS A 60 -5.27 15.63 11.54
C HIS A 60 -4.06 15.79 10.60
N GLY A 61 -4.15 16.77 9.69
CA GLY A 61 -3.06 17.05 8.74
C GLY A 61 -2.75 15.85 7.86
N SER A 62 -1.53 15.34 7.97
CA SER A 62 -1.01 14.17 7.25
C SER A 62 -1.28 12.84 7.95
N CYS A 63 -1.89 12.85 9.13
CA CYS A 63 -2.12 11.65 9.93
C CYS A 63 -3.62 11.34 10.03
N LEU A 64 -3.98 10.07 9.97
CA LEU A 64 -5.34 9.60 10.23
C LEU A 64 -5.34 8.26 10.95
N THR A 65 -6.38 8.03 11.73
CA THR A 65 -6.67 6.71 12.32
C THR A 65 -7.87 6.13 11.56
N ARG A 66 -7.75 4.89 11.09
CA ARG A 66 -8.85 4.18 10.41
C ARG A 66 -9.10 2.83 11.02
N GLU A 67 -10.37 2.43 11.06
CA GLU A 67 -10.81 1.08 11.32
C GLU A 67 -11.23 0.42 10.00
N MET A 68 -10.90 -0.85 9.83
CA MET A 68 -11.23 -1.61 8.63
C MET A 68 -11.76 -2.98 9.01
N SER A 69 -12.83 -3.41 8.34
CA SER A 69 -13.27 -4.79 8.41
C SER A 69 -12.67 -5.63 7.29
N ILE A 70 -12.23 -6.82 7.65
CA ILE A 70 -11.55 -7.75 6.76
C ILE A 70 -12.54 -8.82 6.32
N GLY A 71 -12.59 -9.05 5.01
CA GLY A 71 -13.32 -10.12 4.37
C GLY A 71 -12.47 -11.36 4.18
N ASP A 72 -13.05 -12.34 3.48
CA ASP A 72 -12.32 -13.52 3.03
C ASP A 72 -11.12 -13.17 2.12
N GLY A 73 -10.06 -13.97 2.19
CA GLY A 73 -8.83 -13.81 1.39
C GLY A 73 -7.68 -13.07 2.08
N ALA A 74 -7.82 -12.64 3.34
CA ALA A 74 -6.68 -12.16 4.12
C ALA A 74 -5.78 -13.34 4.57
N VAL A 75 -4.47 -13.14 4.51
CA VAL A 75 -3.48 -14.23 4.74
C VAL A 75 -3.54 -14.80 6.16
N HIS A 76 -3.91 -14.00 7.16
CA HIS A 76 -3.83 -14.37 8.58
C HIS A 76 -4.96 -13.77 9.44
N LEU A 77 -5.92 -13.10 8.82
CA LEU A 77 -7.08 -12.53 9.49
C LEU A 77 -8.32 -13.28 9.02
N LYS A 78 -9.27 -13.49 9.93
CA LYS A 78 -10.52 -14.19 9.64
C LYS A 78 -11.54 -13.21 9.04
N ASP A 79 -12.46 -13.74 8.25
CA ASP A 79 -13.60 -12.95 7.79
C ASP A 79 -14.38 -12.40 8.99
N GLY A 80 -14.62 -11.09 8.97
CA GLY A 80 -15.28 -10.34 10.04
C GLY A 80 -14.31 -9.71 11.05
N ASP A 81 -13.01 -10.02 11.00
CA ASP A 81 -12.02 -9.36 11.85
C ASP A 81 -11.96 -7.86 11.54
N SER A 82 -11.72 -7.07 12.58
CA SER A 82 -11.54 -5.62 12.45
C SER A 82 -10.14 -5.24 12.87
N ILE A 83 -9.49 -4.40 12.07
CA ILE A 83 -8.17 -3.85 12.38
C ILE A 83 -8.22 -2.33 12.43
N VAL A 84 -7.55 -1.76 13.42
CA VAL A 84 -7.36 -0.31 13.54
C VAL A 84 -5.92 0.02 13.16
N GLN A 85 -5.75 1.00 12.27
CA GLN A 85 -4.45 1.44 11.81
C GLN A 85 -4.26 2.94 12.00
N GLU A 86 -3.05 3.30 12.43
CA GLU A 86 -2.53 4.67 12.41
C GLU A 86 -1.81 4.87 11.09
N VAL A 87 -2.21 5.88 10.33
CA VAL A 87 -1.77 6.10 8.96
C VAL A 87 -1.13 7.47 8.85
N THR A 88 0.08 7.50 8.28
CA THR A 88 0.82 8.72 7.99
C THR A 88 1.02 8.85 6.49
N VAL A 89 0.62 9.98 5.93
CA VAL A 89 0.78 10.34 4.52
C VAL A 89 1.91 11.36 4.40
N VAL A 90 3.00 11.01 3.73
CA VAL A 90 4.14 11.91 3.50
C VAL A 90 4.25 12.20 2.01
N PRO A 91 3.68 13.30 1.51
CA PRO A 91 3.71 13.61 0.07
C PRO A 91 5.08 14.09 -0.42
N PRO A 92 5.47 13.79 -1.67
CA PRO A 92 4.91 12.80 -2.59
C PRO A 92 5.62 11.43 -2.47
N LEU A 93 5.94 11.00 -1.24
CA LEU A 93 6.86 9.91 -0.98
C LEU A 93 6.15 8.61 -0.60
N TYR A 94 5.51 8.54 0.57
CA TYR A 94 4.90 7.30 1.04
C TYR A 94 3.63 7.48 1.86
N VAL A 95 2.84 6.40 1.92
CA VAL A 95 1.80 6.18 2.92
C VAL A 95 2.26 5.03 3.80
N GLN A 96 2.35 5.27 5.11
CA GLN A 96 2.63 4.26 6.11
C GLN A 96 1.36 3.97 6.90
N SER A 97 1.11 2.70 7.21
CA SER A 97 0.05 2.27 8.13
C SER A 97 0.65 1.37 9.20
N ILE A 98 0.31 1.60 10.47
CA ILE A 98 0.73 0.80 11.61
C ILE A 98 -0.51 0.22 12.27
N THR A 99 -0.62 -1.10 12.31
CA THR A 99 -1.75 -1.79 12.94
C THR A 99 -1.64 -1.72 14.46
N ARG A 100 -2.67 -1.18 15.13
CA ARG A 100 -2.78 -1.17 16.59
C ARG A 100 -2.84 -2.61 17.12
N GLY A 101 -2.27 -2.84 18.30
CA GLY A 101 -2.17 -4.17 18.92
C GLY A 101 -0.94 -4.95 18.46
N THR A 102 -0.73 -5.13 17.16
CA THR A 102 0.42 -5.92 16.65
C THR A 102 1.66 -5.07 16.34
N GLY A 103 1.49 -3.78 16.03
CA GLY A 103 2.57 -2.91 15.55
C GLY A 103 3.14 -3.35 14.19
N ALA A 104 2.39 -4.16 13.44
CA ALA A 104 2.68 -4.54 12.06
C ALA A 104 2.57 -3.31 11.14
N LYS A 105 3.45 -3.21 10.14
CA LYS A 105 3.57 -2.04 9.28
C LYS A 105 3.32 -2.38 7.82
N THR A 106 2.67 -1.45 7.14
CA THR A 106 2.55 -1.41 5.69
C THR A 106 3.06 -0.08 5.20
N ILE A 107 3.92 -0.08 4.17
CA ILE A 107 4.41 1.15 3.55
C ILE A 107 4.24 1.02 2.04
N MET A 108 3.55 1.98 1.43
CA MET A 108 3.41 2.10 -0.02
C MET A 108 4.07 3.40 -0.46
N MET A 109 5.03 3.31 -1.38
CA MET A 109 5.94 4.41 -1.74
C MET A 109 6.02 4.58 -3.24
N ALA A 110 5.97 5.83 -3.70
CA ALA A 110 6.31 6.21 -5.07
C ALA A 110 7.77 6.71 -5.12
N GLY A 111 8.48 6.35 -6.18
CA GLY A 111 9.81 6.84 -6.46
C GLY A 111 10.10 6.89 -7.96
N HIS A 112 11.32 7.30 -8.31
CA HIS A 112 11.88 7.17 -9.65
C HIS A 112 12.90 6.03 -9.67
N SER A 113 13.12 5.38 -10.82
CA SER A 113 14.33 4.59 -11.00
C SER A 113 15.56 5.48 -10.81
N ALA A 114 16.61 4.88 -10.26
CA ALA A 114 17.95 5.42 -10.25
C ALA A 114 18.92 4.38 -10.85
N ASP A 115 18.43 3.61 -11.83
CA ASP A 115 19.23 2.59 -12.51
C ASP A 115 20.40 3.29 -13.22
N GLU A 116 21.59 2.68 -13.23
CA GLU A 116 22.82 3.29 -13.77
C GLU A 116 22.66 3.76 -15.23
N GLY A 117 21.74 3.16 -15.99
CA GLY A 117 21.39 3.56 -17.36
C GLY A 117 20.37 4.70 -17.51
N ASP A 118 19.60 5.02 -16.45
CA ASP A 118 18.61 6.12 -16.41
C ASP A 118 19.24 7.45 -15.97
N VAL A 119 20.50 7.44 -15.53
CA VAL A 119 21.28 8.65 -15.20
C VAL A 119 21.75 9.31 -16.50
N GLY A 120 20.82 9.80 -17.33
CA GLY A 120 21.22 10.52 -18.55
C GLY A 120 20.12 10.94 -19.52
N ASP A 121 18.99 10.25 -19.58
CA ASP A 121 17.93 10.55 -20.56
C ASP A 121 16.78 11.42 -20.00
N GLY A 122 16.79 11.68 -18.68
CA GLY A 122 15.72 12.40 -17.99
C GLY A 122 14.42 11.60 -17.86
N SER A 123 14.45 10.29 -18.13
CA SER A 123 13.29 9.42 -18.00
C SER A 123 13.02 9.16 -16.51
N HIS A 124 12.05 9.89 -15.99
CA HIS A 124 11.58 9.80 -14.63
C HIS A 124 10.60 8.63 -14.44
N ASN A 125 11.01 7.42 -14.84
CA ASN A 125 10.14 6.25 -14.81
C ASN A 125 9.67 5.99 -13.36
N PRO A 126 8.35 6.01 -13.08
CA PRO A 126 7.86 5.82 -11.74
C PRO A 126 8.05 4.38 -11.30
N TYR A 127 8.38 4.18 -10.03
CA TYR A 127 8.37 2.89 -9.36
C TYR A 127 7.41 2.92 -8.18
N LEU A 128 6.70 1.82 -8.00
CA LEU A 128 5.89 1.57 -6.82
C LEU A 128 6.60 0.52 -5.97
N THR A 129 6.87 0.85 -4.71
CA THR A 129 7.37 -0.08 -3.71
C THR A 129 6.32 -0.30 -2.64
N LEU A 130 6.11 -1.57 -2.28
CA LEU A 130 5.29 -1.96 -1.15
C LEU A 130 6.14 -2.78 -0.17
N ILE A 131 6.09 -2.40 1.10
CA ILE A 131 6.75 -3.08 2.21
C ILE A 131 5.66 -3.50 3.20
N TYR A 132 5.70 -4.75 3.60
CA TYR A 132 4.75 -5.36 4.51
C TYR A 132 5.51 -6.07 5.63
N GLU A 133 5.16 -5.77 6.88
CA GLU A 133 5.56 -6.48 8.08
C GLU A 133 4.34 -7.23 8.60
N LEU A 134 4.44 -8.56 8.71
CA LEU A 134 3.46 -9.43 9.35
C LEU A 134 3.92 -9.75 10.76
N LYS A 135 3.02 -9.66 11.74
CA LYS A 135 3.23 -10.10 13.12
C LYS A 135 2.02 -10.89 13.60
N MET A 136 2.20 -12.16 13.94
CA MET A 136 1.11 -13.06 14.34
C MET A 136 1.04 -13.32 15.86
N GLY A 137 1.93 -12.70 16.64
CA GLY A 137 1.92 -12.82 18.10
C GLY A 137 2.10 -14.27 18.57
N GLU A 138 1.54 -14.58 19.75
CA GLU A 138 1.59 -15.89 20.40
C GLU A 138 0.83 -17.00 19.63
N HIS A 139 0.00 -16.62 18.65
CA HIS A 139 -0.74 -17.54 17.79
C HIS A 139 -0.05 -17.79 16.44
N GLY A 140 1.20 -17.33 16.29
CA GLY A 140 2.00 -17.60 15.10
C GLY A 140 2.37 -19.09 14.95
N PRO A 141 2.67 -19.53 13.72
CA PRO A 141 3.18 -20.87 13.48
C PRO A 141 4.55 -21.07 14.16
N ALA A 142 4.87 -22.31 14.50
CA ALA A 142 6.21 -22.66 14.95
C ALA A 142 7.24 -22.34 13.83
N PRO A 143 8.45 -21.84 14.16
CA PRO A 143 9.48 -21.58 13.17
C PRO A 143 9.81 -22.82 12.33
N ASP A 144 10.11 -22.59 11.06
CA ASP A 144 10.44 -23.62 10.06
C ASP A 144 9.35 -24.69 9.83
N SER A 145 8.16 -24.53 10.41
CA SER A 145 7.02 -25.39 10.14
C SER A 145 6.51 -25.23 8.70
N VAL A 146 5.81 -26.24 8.20
CA VAL A 146 5.13 -26.18 6.89
C VAL A 146 4.15 -25.00 6.81
N GLU A 147 3.48 -24.70 7.92
CA GLU A 147 2.57 -23.55 8.04
C GLU A 147 3.32 -22.21 7.92
N ALA A 148 4.43 -22.04 8.63
CA ALA A 148 5.28 -20.84 8.53
C ALA A 148 5.74 -20.61 7.08
N LEU A 149 6.26 -21.65 6.41
CA LEU A 149 6.72 -21.56 5.03
C LEU A 149 5.58 -21.22 4.05
N THR A 150 4.39 -21.73 4.32
CA THR A 150 3.19 -21.45 3.50
C THR A 150 2.73 -20.01 3.67
N ILE A 151 2.72 -19.49 4.91
CA ILE A 151 2.40 -18.09 5.20
C ILE A 151 3.41 -17.15 4.51
N GLU A 152 4.71 -17.44 4.60
CA GLU A 152 5.72 -16.64 3.92
C GLU A 152 5.51 -16.60 2.40
N LYS A 153 5.21 -17.76 1.80
CA LYS A 153 4.94 -17.85 0.36
C LYS A 153 3.73 -17.00 -0.04
N HIS A 154 2.60 -17.18 0.64
CA HIS A 154 1.38 -16.40 0.35
C HIS A 154 1.58 -14.90 0.59
N TYR A 155 2.38 -14.53 1.59
CA TYR A 155 2.66 -13.11 1.87
C TYR A 155 3.54 -12.46 0.80
N LYS A 156 4.53 -13.20 0.26
CA LYS A 156 5.32 -12.76 -0.91
C LYS A 156 4.43 -12.59 -2.14
N GLU A 157 3.55 -13.56 -2.42
CA GLU A 157 2.58 -13.49 -3.53
C GLU A 157 1.62 -12.30 -3.38
N LEU A 158 1.12 -12.04 -2.17
CA LEU A 158 0.30 -10.88 -1.85
C LEU A 158 1.02 -9.57 -2.21
N ALA A 159 2.28 -9.40 -1.80
CA ALA A 159 3.04 -8.18 -2.09
C ALA A 159 3.19 -7.95 -3.60
N VAL A 160 3.50 -9.00 -4.37
CA VAL A 160 3.60 -8.93 -5.84
C VAL A 160 2.27 -8.53 -6.47
N ASN A 161 1.18 -9.20 -6.07
CA ASN A 161 -0.15 -8.95 -6.60
C ASN A 161 -0.65 -7.54 -6.25
N MET A 162 -0.42 -7.09 -5.02
CA MET A 162 -0.81 -5.75 -4.57
C MET A 162 -0.11 -4.66 -5.36
N VAL A 163 1.21 -4.74 -5.59
CA VAL A 163 1.94 -3.73 -6.37
C VAL A 163 1.46 -3.69 -7.82
N ARG A 164 1.41 -4.85 -8.49
CA ARG A 164 1.01 -4.93 -9.90
C ARG A 164 -0.45 -4.51 -10.10
N GLY A 165 -1.33 -4.99 -9.24
CA GLY A 165 -2.75 -4.62 -9.23
C GLY A 165 -2.95 -3.14 -8.97
N SER A 166 -2.20 -2.55 -8.03
CA SER A 166 -2.26 -1.12 -7.74
C SER A 166 -1.83 -0.27 -8.93
N ILE A 167 -0.72 -0.60 -9.59
CA ILE A 167 -0.29 0.10 -10.82
C ILE A 167 -1.38 0.05 -11.89
N ALA A 168 -1.93 -1.15 -12.14
CA ALA A 168 -2.99 -1.33 -13.14
C ALA A 168 -4.25 -0.52 -12.80
N LYS A 169 -4.63 -0.49 -11.52
CA LYS A 169 -5.83 0.22 -11.06
C LYS A 169 -5.66 1.74 -11.09
N ILE A 170 -4.48 2.24 -10.68
CA ILE A 170 -4.14 3.67 -10.79
C ILE A 170 -4.12 4.12 -12.25
N ARG A 171 -3.61 3.29 -13.16
CA ARG A 171 -3.69 3.54 -14.59
C ARG A 171 -5.14 3.59 -15.09
N ALA A 172 -5.99 2.67 -14.65
CA ALA A 172 -7.41 2.74 -14.99
C ALA A 172 -8.05 4.04 -14.49
N TRP A 173 -7.75 4.47 -13.25
CA TRP A 173 -8.23 5.75 -12.72
C TRP A 173 -7.71 6.97 -13.48
N LYS A 174 -6.48 6.92 -14.01
CA LYS A 174 -5.97 7.95 -14.92
C LYS A 174 -6.84 8.03 -16.17
N MET A 175 -7.10 6.89 -16.81
CA MET A 175 -7.89 6.83 -18.03
C MET A 175 -9.34 7.28 -17.80
N ASP A 176 -9.89 7.04 -16.61
CA ASP A 176 -11.21 7.51 -16.19
C ASP A 176 -11.24 9.00 -15.79
N GLY A 177 -10.09 9.71 -15.76
CA GLY A 177 -9.99 11.10 -15.30
C GLY A 177 -10.11 11.29 -13.78
N LYS A 178 -10.18 10.21 -13.00
CA LYS A 178 -10.37 10.24 -11.54
C LYS A 178 -9.18 10.84 -10.80
N LEU A 179 -7.95 10.56 -11.24
CA LEU A 179 -6.75 11.09 -10.59
C LEU A 179 -6.75 12.62 -10.59
N GLU A 180 -7.08 13.23 -11.72
CA GLU A 180 -7.15 14.69 -11.86
C GLU A 180 -8.33 15.28 -11.08
N GLN A 181 -9.46 14.59 -11.04
CA GLN A 181 -10.58 14.97 -10.19
C GLN A 181 -10.17 15.03 -8.70
N TRP A 182 -9.54 13.97 -8.19
CA TRP A 182 -9.12 13.92 -6.79
C TRP A 182 -8.02 14.94 -6.47
N ARG A 183 -7.09 15.17 -7.39
CA ARG A 183 -6.06 16.21 -7.22
C ARG A 183 -6.69 17.59 -7.01
N ARG A 184 -7.73 17.94 -7.79
CA ARG A 184 -8.45 19.21 -7.61
C ARG A 184 -9.18 19.29 -6.28
N GLN A 185 -9.86 18.22 -5.87
CA GLN A 185 -10.54 18.16 -4.58
C GLN A 185 -9.56 18.34 -3.41
N ASP A 186 -8.38 17.72 -3.48
CA ASP A 186 -7.34 17.88 -2.46
C ASP A 186 -6.88 19.34 -2.35
N LEU A 187 -6.66 20.03 -3.49
CA LEU A 187 -6.26 21.43 -3.51
C LEU A 187 -7.34 22.37 -2.96
N GLU A 188 -8.60 22.11 -3.28
CA GLU A 188 -9.75 22.87 -2.74
C GLU A 188 -9.85 22.70 -1.21
N LEU A 189 -9.67 21.47 -0.71
CA LEU A 189 -9.65 21.19 0.73
C LEU A 189 -8.48 21.89 1.43
N GLU A 190 -7.28 21.87 0.85
CA GLU A 190 -6.11 22.56 1.39
C GLU A 190 -6.34 24.08 1.42
N ALA A 191 -6.89 24.66 0.35
CA ALA A 191 -7.21 26.09 0.29
C ALA A 191 -8.28 26.51 1.32
N SER A 192 -9.26 25.65 1.61
CA SER A 192 -10.31 25.92 2.60
C SER A 192 -9.84 25.94 4.06
N ARG A 193 -8.60 25.47 4.31
CA ARG A 193 -7.99 25.38 5.64
C ARG A 193 -7.00 26.52 5.94
N LEU A 194 -6.78 27.41 4.97
CA LEU A 194 -5.97 28.63 5.08
C LEU A 194 -6.84 29.85 5.41
#